data_AF-A0A453AMR7-F1
#
_entry.id   AF-A0A453AMR7-F1
#
_cell.length_a   1.000
_cell.length_b   1.000
_cell.length_c   1.000
_cell.angle_alpha   90.00
_cell.angle_beta   90.00
_cell.angle_gamma   90.00
#
_symmetry.space_group_name_H-M   'P 1'
#
loop_
_entity.id
_entity.type
_entity.pdbx_description
1 polymer ?
#
loop_
_entity_poly.entity_id
_entity_poly.type
_entity_poly.pdbx_seq_one_letter_code
_entity_poly.pdbx_strand_id
1 'polypeptide(L)'
;MEKDKYSQVPNPLILMNEANKEKYSESFLALCALQHVQANREVRQCQMPAATTPSLSDSKYFDKTACLDNGLWAIDELVHPIVSRMEYHFSKWSEQPEFIFALVYKITKDFMDGVDDILQPLIDKARLVGLSAKESWVTGMVKMLLGYLETQIFPALVTSYHHTDDKLEVHSSWMHLNDQMITFDKRMQLLADSGIQKVALVSEGLSRSLSVFSIYIGHSDWLRIWADVELNSAQNKLKSELEDEASWLCSIDPQDELGHQESTAKFLLSTREDYKAPPVSEFVVKTASAMIERSHALPTKGTKIQYCRSTSVQFLNDFFVLLHERCEALQLPNTALQEESLLKASYAINAARYCEYVVREWDEDTAFMELGAHGNYVDGNQEQIHKHSAQRQCSFFADEIAFLVKLGTDFLEQIMSSILIEFEDLSWDYVQSIGSSNEQSLPDDQVPDEENLEVSPGFVASLEVLRERTTKLKLYLNSKDFLDLWRSIAEGLDYFVYSSIRWGQVKFSDPAVVQLRVDSKALLRIFRPYCSRPEAFFPFVTDSLKLLTMGETDAQYLLEALKNGKDDGKSGLRQHGLHHVDGSQAVNVLRSRKSGG
;
A
#
# COMPACT_ATOMS: atom_id res chain seq x y z
N MET A 1 33.25 -8.27 -40.04
CA MET A 1 32.07 -8.92 -40.65
C MET A 1 32.44 -10.35 -41.02
N GLU A 2 32.30 -11.27 -40.07
CA GLU A 2 32.13 -12.69 -40.37
C GLU A 2 30.91 -13.09 -39.54
N LYS A 3 29.76 -13.18 -40.21
CA LYS A 3 28.53 -13.68 -39.61
C LYS A 3 28.65 -15.20 -39.52
N ASP A 4 28.36 -15.74 -38.34
CA ASP A 4 28.25 -17.15 -38.04
C ASP A 4 27.42 -17.89 -39.11
N LYS A 5 28.11 -18.64 -39.97
CA LYS A 5 27.54 -19.62 -40.88
C LYS A 5 27.32 -20.93 -40.11
N TYR A 6 26.33 -20.95 -39.23
CA TYR A 6 25.82 -22.22 -38.68
C TYR A 6 24.35 -22.38 -39.06
N SER A 7 24.12 -23.23 -40.08
CA SER A 7 22.89 -23.95 -40.40
C SER A 7 21.57 -23.18 -40.23
N GLN A 8 21.33 -22.17 -41.07
CA GLN A 8 19.97 -21.66 -41.28
C GLN A 8 19.12 -22.81 -41.86
N VAL A 9 18.02 -23.15 -41.20
CA VAL A 9 17.03 -24.09 -41.76
C VAL A 9 16.52 -23.43 -43.05
N PRO A 10 16.62 -24.10 -44.21
CA PRO A 10 16.20 -23.51 -45.46
C PRO A 10 14.70 -23.18 -45.41
N ASN A 11 14.34 -21.90 -45.60
CA ASN A 11 12.95 -21.46 -45.54
C ASN A 11 12.17 -22.03 -46.77
N PRO A 12 11.24 -22.97 -46.58
CA PRO A 12 10.53 -23.61 -47.66
C PRO A 12 9.66 -22.65 -48.47
N LEU A 13 9.19 -21.55 -47.87
CA LEU A 13 8.38 -20.54 -48.56
C LEU A 13 9.20 -19.81 -49.64
N ILE A 14 10.50 -19.61 -49.39
CA ILE A 14 11.41 -18.92 -50.32
C ILE A 14 11.90 -19.88 -51.41
N LEU A 15 12.03 -21.17 -51.09
CA LEU A 15 12.58 -22.19 -51.98
C LEU A 15 11.54 -22.82 -52.93
N MET A 16 10.28 -22.37 -52.90
CA MET A 16 9.24 -22.88 -53.80
C MET A 16 9.56 -22.54 -55.25
N ASN A 17 9.43 -23.53 -56.15
CA ASN A 17 9.44 -23.26 -57.59
C ASN A 17 8.16 -22.49 -58.00
N GLU A 18 8.18 -21.86 -59.18
CA GLU A 18 7.08 -20.99 -59.63
C GLU A 18 5.72 -21.71 -59.67
N ALA A 19 5.67 -22.94 -60.18
CA ALA A 19 4.44 -23.72 -60.29
C ALA A 19 3.82 -24.06 -58.92
N ASN A 20 4.65 -24.37 -57.92
CA ASN A 20 4.18 -24.63 -56.56
C ASN A 20 3.80 -23.33 -55.83
N LYS A 21 4.52 -22.23 -56.10
CA LYS A 21 4.21 -20.90 -55.54
C LYS A 21 2.82 -20.43 -55.99
N GLU A 22 2.45 -20.64 -57.25
CA GLU A 22 1.13 -20.28 -57.78
C GLU A 22 0.03 -21.10 -57.10
N LYS A 23 0.16 -22.44 -57.06
CA LYS A 23 -0.80 -23.32 -56.36
C LYS A 23 -0.94 -22.99 -54.88
N TYR A 24 0.18 -22.70 -54.20
CA TYR A 24 0.17 -22.29 -52.80
C TYR A 24 -0.59 -20.96 -52.63
N SER A 25 -0.32 -19.97 -53.47
CA SER A 25 -1.03 -18.69 -53.47
C SER A 25 -2.53 -18.87 -53.66
N GLU A 26 -2.97 -19.73 -54.58
CA GLU A 26 -4.39 -20.00 -54.82
C GLU A 26 -5.06 -20.62 -53.58
N SER A 27 -4.45 -21.66 -53.00
CA SER A 27 -4.95 -22.29 -51.77
C SER A 27 -5.00 -21.32 -50.59
N PHE A 28 -3.95 -20.51 -50.41
CA PHE A 28 -3.88 -19.50 -49.35
C PHE A 28 -5.02 -18.48 -49.47
N LEU A 29 -5.24 -17.94 -50.68
CA LEU A 29 -6.31 -16.99 -50.95
C LEU A 29 -7.70 -17.61 -50.79
N ALA A 30 -7.88 -18.87 -51.20
CA ALA A 30 -9.14 -19.59 -51.03
C ALA A 30 -9.48 -19.79 -49.54
N LEU A 31 -8.50 -20.17 -48.71
CA LEU A 31 -8.68 -20.28 -47.25
C LEU A 31 -8.99 -18.94 -46.60
N CYS A 32 -8.29 -17.87 -46.98
CA CYS A 32 -8.59 -16.52 -46.50
C CYS A 32 -10.02 -16.10 -46.86
N ALA A 33 -10.46 -16.37 -48.10
CA ALA A 33 -11.82 -16.08 -48.54
C ALA A 33 -12.87 -16.89 -47.76
N LEU A 34 -12.60 -18.16 -47.48
CA LEU A 34 -13.47 -19.03 -46.69
C LEU A 34 -13.62 -18.52 -45.26
N GLN A 35 -12.50 -18.19 -44.59
CA GLN A 35 -12.52 -17.63 -43.24
C GLN A 35 -13.31 -16.31 -43.20
N HIS A 36 -13.13 -15.44 -44.19
CA HIS A 36 -13.90 -14.20 -44.28
C HIS A 36 -15.41 -14.47 -44.46
N VAL A 37 -15.82 -15.45 -45.26
CA VAL A 37 -17.24 -15.83 -45.40
C VAL A 37 -17.80 -16.37 -44.08
N GLN A 38 -17.02 -17.16 -43.35
CA GLN A 38 -17.40 -17.68 -42.03
C GLN A 38 -17.55 -16.55 -41.01
N ALA A 39 -16.61 -15.62 -40.93
CA ALA A 39 -16.70 -14.43 -40.07
C ALA A 39 -17.99 -13.63 -40.33
N ASN A 40 -18.31 -13.41 -41.61
CA ASN A 40 -19.56 -12.73 -42.00
C ASN A 40 -20.81 -13.52 -41.64
N ARG A 41 -20.75 -14.85 -41.57
CA ARG A 41 -21.86 -15.70 -41.15
C ARG A 41 -22.10 -15.56 -39.64
N GLU A 42 -21.05 -15.61 -38.84
CA GLU A 42 -21.12 -15.47 -37.38
C GLU A 42 -21.68 -14.10 -36.98
N VAL A 43 -21.20 -13.03 -37.59
CA VAL A 43 -21.74 -11.66 -37.36
C VAL A 43 -23.23 -11.59 -37.66
N ARG A 44 -23.69 -12.21 -38.76
CA ARG A 44 -25.11 -12.25 -39.11
C ARG A 44 -25.93 -13.05 -38.09
N GLN A 45 -25.39 -14.14 -37.56
CA GLN A 45 -26.06 -14.98 -36.57
C GLN A 45 -26.21 -14.25 -35.21
N CYS A 46 -25.18 -13.51 -34.78
CA CYS A 46 -25.23 -12.70 -33.56
C CYS A 46 -26.18 -11.48 -33.65
N GLN A 47 -26.45 -10.98 -34.86
CA GLN A 47 -27.36 -9.85 -35.11
C GLN A 47 -28.83 -10.25 -35.26
N MET A 48 -29.15 -11.55 -35.25
CA MET A 48 -30.54 -12.00 -35.24
C MET A 48 -31.14 -11.79 -33.84
N PRO A 49 -32.28 -11.09 -33.70
CA PRO A 49 -32.94 -10.99 -32.40
C PRO A 49 -33.45 -12.37 -32.02
N ALA A 50 -32.81 -13.02 -31.05
CA ALA A 50 -33.39 -14.17 -30.40
C ALA A 50 -34.71 -13.71 -29.77
N ALA A 51 -35.82 -14.28 -30.25
CA ALA A 51 -37.15 -14.05 -29.71
C ALA A 51 -37.29 -14.75 -28.36
N THR A 52 -36.55 -14.35 -27.32
CA THR A 52 -36.90 -14.47 -25.90
C THR A 52 -35.85 -13.82 -25.01
N THR A 53 -36.33 -12.99 -24.08
CA THR A 53 -35.66 -12.38 -22.91
C THR A 53 -34.50 -11.38 -23.14
N PRO A 54 -34.65 -10.10 -22.71
CA PRO A 54 -33.57 -9.13 -22.73
C PRO A 54 -32.71 -9.28 -21.47
N SER A 55 -31.57 -9.98 -21.55
CA SER A 55 -30.49 -9.76 -20.58
C SER A 55 -29.66 -8.57 -21.06
N LEU A 56 -29.67 -7.50 -20.28
CA LEU A 56 -28.89 -6.28 -20.54
C LEU A 56 -27.42 -6.56 -20.18
N SER A 57 -26.63 -7.08 -21.12
CA SER A 57 -25.17 -7.02 -21.05
C SER A 57 -24.55 -7.03 -22.45
N ASP A 58 -23.75 -5.98 -22.71
CA ASP A 58 -22.64 -5.90 -23.67
C ASP A 58 -22.88 -6.16 -25.16
N SER A 59 -24.10 -6.00 -25.65
CA SER A 59 -24.37 -5.92 -27.10
C SER A 59 -24.13 -4.52 -27.66
N LYS A 60 -22.86 -4.06 -27.67
CA LYS A 60 -22.43 -2.93 -28.49
C LYS A 60 -21.07 -3.24 -29.10
N TYR A 61 -21.12 -3.58 -30.39
CA TYR A 61 -19.99 -3.86 -31.30
C TYR A 61 -19.33 -5.24 -31.17
N PHE A 62 -20.00 -6.27 -31.69
CA PHE A 62 -19.27 -7.44 -32.21
C PHE A 62 -18.49 -6.98 -33.44
N ASP A 63 -17.19 -6.74 -33.26
CA ASP A 63 -16.32 -6.28 -34.33
C ASP A 63 -16.02 -7.43 -35.30
N LYS A 64 -16.03 -7.13 -36.60
CA LYS A 64 -15.75 -8.09 -37.68
C LYS A 64 -14.36 -8.72 -37.53
N THR A 65 -13.50 -8.04 -36.79
CA THR A 65 -12.13 -8.36 -36.40
C THR A 65 -12.04 -9.55 -35.42
N ALA A 66 -13.08 -9.84 -34.63
CA ALA A 66 -13.05 -10.91 -33.61
C ALA A 66 -12.81 -12.32 -34.18
N CYS A 67 -13.26 -12.59 -35.42
CA CYS A 67 -13.03 -13.86 -36.10
C CYS A 67 -11.58 -14.01 -36.64
N LEU A 68 -10.88 -12.88 -36.80
CA LEU A 68 -9.47 -12.81 -37.21
C LEU A 68 -8.53 -12.64 -36.01
N ASP A 69 -9.04 -12.21 -34.84
CA ASP A 69 -8.27 -12.12 -33.59
C ASP A 69 -7.76 -13.49 -33.14
N ASN A 70 -8.47 -14.57 -33.50
CA ASN A 70 -8.06 -15.96 -33.34
C ASN A 70 -7.14 -16.44 -34.48
N GLY A 71 -6.35 -15.58 -35.13
CA GLY A 71 -5.37 -16.00 -36.14
C GLY A 71 -5.96 -16.34 -37.52
N LEU A 72 -5.07 -16.45 -38.51
CA LEU A 72 -5.43 -16.71 -39.91
C LEU A 72 -5.34 -18.21 -40.23
N TRP A 73 -6.43 -18.83 -40.68
CA TRP A 73 -6.49 -20.28 -40.95
C TRP A 73 -5.43 -20.74 -41.94
N ALA A 74 -5.12 -19.91 -42.95
CA ALA A 74 -4.10 -20.21 -43.93
C ALA A 74 -2.69 -20.29 -43.32
N ILE A 75 -2.43 -19.54 -42.24
CA ILE A 75 -1.19 -19.60 -41.47
C ILE A 75 -1.23 -20.76 -40.47
N ASP A 76 -2.35 -20.98 -39.78
CA ASP A 76 -2.50 -22.10 -38.86
C ASP A 76 -2.24 -23.46 -39.57
N GLU A 77 -2.75 -23.62 -40.80
CA GLU A 77 -2.49 -24.81 -41.64
C GLU A 77 -1.01 -24.93 -42.05
N LEU A 78 -0.32 -23.80 -42.27
CA LEU A 78 1.11 -23.78 -42.57
C LEU A 78 1.96 -24.16 -41.34
N VAL A 79 1.53 -23.76 -40.14
CA VAL A 79 2.20 -24.07 -38.89
C VAL A 79 2.08 -25.56 -38.55
N HIS A 80 0.94 -26.20 -38.86
CA HIS A 80 0.67 -27.61 -38.55
C HIS A 80 1.82 -28.61 -38.85
N PRO A 81 2.39 -28.68 -40.07
CA PRO A 81 3.49 -29.61 -40.37
C PRO A 81 4.80 -29.28 -39.62
N ILE A 82 4.98 -28.04 -39.17
CA ILE A 82 6.12 -27.64 -38.33
C ILE A 82 5.91 -28.17 -36.92
N VAL A 83 4.70 -28.05 -36.39
CA VAL A 83 4.29 -28.60 -35.08
C VAL A 83 4.65 -30.07 -34.99
N SER A 84 4.19 -30.88 -35.95
CA SER A 84 4.40 -32.34 -35.92
C SER A 84 5.88 -32.74 -35.89
N ARG A 85 6.77 -31.91 -36.45
CA ARG A 85 8.21 -32.13 -36.39
C ARG A 85 8.81 -31.72 -35.06
N MET A 86 8.31 -30.64 -34.46
CA MET A 86 8.78 -30.13 -33.17
C MET A 86 8.33 -31.00 -31.99
N GLU A 87 7.12 -31.57 -32.03
CA GLU A 87 6.57 -32.44 -30.97
C GLU A 87 7.48 -33.65 -30.67
N TYR A 88 8.13 -34.20 -31.71
CA TYR A 88 9.12 -35.27 -31.54
C TYR A 88 10.28 -34.86 -30.62
N HIS A 89 10.71 -33.59 -30.68
CA HIS A 89 11.74 -33.05 -29.80
C HIS A 89 11.18 -32.71 -28.42
N PHE A 90 9.99 -32.13 -28.34
CA PHE A 90 9.38 -31.73 -27.07
C PHE A 90 9.19 -32.91 -26.12
N SER A 91 8.78 -34.07 -26.64
CA SER A 91 8.65 -35.29 -25.84
C SER A 91 9.94 -35.72 -25.10
N LYS A 92 11.12 -35.26 -25.54
CA LYS A 92 12.42 -35.54 -24.90
C LYS A 92 12.83 -34.50 -23.87
N TRP A 93 12.11 -33.39 -23.78
CA TRP A 93 12.45 -32.21 -22.99
C TRP A 93 11.33 -31.83 -22.02
N SER A 94 10.50 -32.78 -21.58
CA SER A 94 9.41 -32.52 -20.63
C SER A 94 9.89 -31.79 -19.37
N GLU A 95 11.08 -32.16 -18.88
CA GLU A 95 11.72 -31.56 -17.69
C GLU A 95 12.57 -30.31 -18.00
N GLN A 96 12.69 -29.93 -19.27
CA GLN A 96 13.58 -28.85 -19.73
C GLN A 96 12.80 -27.88 -20.63
N PRO A 97 11.81 -27.16 -20.06
CA PRO A 97 10.94 -26.27 -20.82
C PRO A 97 11.73 -25.20 -21.59
N GLU A 98 12.89 -24.76 -21.10
CA GLU A 98 13.76 -23.79 -21.77
C GLU A 98 14.16 -24.21 -23.20
N PHE A 99 14.34 -25.51 -23.46
CA PHE A 99 14.67 -26.01 -24.80
C PHE A 99 13.46 -25.99 -25.72
N ILE A 100 12.26 -26.23 -25.19
CA ILE A 100 10.99 -26.11 -25.91
C ILE A 100 10.80 -24.66 -26.35
N PHE A 101 10.82 -23.71 -25.40
CA PHE A 101 10.67 -22.28 -25.69
C PHE A 101 11.74 -21.77 -26.67
N ALA A 102 13.01 -22.17 -26.48
CA ALA A 102 14.10 -21.77 -27.36
C ALA A 102 13.92 -22.29 -28.79
N LEU A 103 13.47 -23.54 -28.97
CA LEU A 103 13.23 -24.12 -30.29
C LEU A 103 12.08 -23.40 -31.00
N VAL A 104 10.96 -23.15 -30.30
CA VAL A 104 9.80 -22.43 -30.86
C VAL A 104 10.21 -21.03 -31.30
N TYR A 105 10.91 -20.28 -30.44
CA TYR A 105 11.38 -18.94 -30.77
C TYR A 105 12.33 -18.95 -31.97
N LYS A 106 13.29 -19.88 -31.99
CA LYS A 106 14.25 -20.01 -33.08
C LYS A 106 13.54 -20.27 -34.42
N ILE A 107 12.65 -21.26 -34.47
CA ILE A 107 11.92 -21.60 -35.71
C ILE A 107 11.03 -20.43 -36.13
N THR A 108 10.34 -19.78 -35.20
CA THR A 108 9.52 -18.60 -35.51
C THR A 108 10.35 -17.51 -36.19
N LYS A 109 11.54 -17.23 -35.64
CA LYS A 109 12.47 -16.23 -36.16
C LYS A 109 13.11 -16.62 -37.49
N ASP A 110 13.58 -17.86 -37.63
CA ASP A 110 14.31 -18.33 -38.82
C ASP A 110 13.43 -18.32 -40.09
N PHE A 111 12.10 -18.40 -39.93
CA PHE A 111 11.16 -18.39 -41.05
C PHE A 111 10.63 -16.98 -41.39
N MET A 112 11.01 -15.95 -40.63
CA MET A 112 10.43 -14.60 -40.73
C MET A 112 10.63 -13.95 -42.11
N ASP A 113 11.77 -14.19 -42.76
CA ASP A 113 12.04 -13.65 -44.11
C ASP A 113 10.98 -14.11 -45.12
N GLY A 114 10.55 -15.37 -45.04
CA GLY A 114 9.51 -15.91 -45.92
C GLY A 114 8.11 -15.41 -45.54
N VAL A 115 7.89 -15.10 -44.26
CA VAL A 115 6.64 -14.47 -43.80
C VAL A 115 6.50 -13.07 -44.42
N ASP A 116 7.57 -12.28 -44.40
CA ASP A 116 7.59 -10.93 -44.95
C ASP A 116 7.52 -10.93 -46.48
N ASP A 117 8.35 -11.74 -47.14
CA ASP A 117 8.51 -11.70 -48.59
C ASP A 117 7.39 -12.42 -49.36
N ILE A 118 6.73 -13.41 -48.72
CA ILE A 118 5.74 -14.27 -49.37
C ILE A 118 4.35 -14.11 -48.75
N LEU A 119 4.23 -14.18 -47.42
CA LEU A 119 2.91 -14.20 -46.78
C LEU A 119 2.26 -12.81 -46.72
N GLN A 120 3.01 -11.75 -46.38
CA GLN A 120 2.44 -10.40 -46.35
C GLN A 120 1.83 -9.97 -47.70
N PRO A 121 2.50 -10.16 -48.86
CA PRO A 121 1.89 -9.87 -50.16
C PRO A 121 0.61 -10.68 -50.45
N LEU A 122 0.51 -11.92 -49.94
CA LEU A 122 -0.69 -12.75 -50.08
C LEU A 122 -1.84 -12.24 -49.21
N ILE A 123 -1.55 -11.79 -47.99
CA ILE A 123 -2.52 -11.14 -47.10
C ILE A 123 -3.03 -9.84 -47.75
N ASP A 124 -2.13 -9.03 -48.32
CA ASP A 124 -2.48 -7.80 -49.02
C ASP A 124 -3.36 -8.10 -50.25
N LYS A 125 -3.02 -9.15 -51.01
CA LYS A 125 -3.82 -9.62 -52.16
C LYS A 125 -5.19 -10.15 -51.73
N ALA A 126 -5.30 -10.76 -50.55
CA ALA A 126 -6.56 -11.17 -49.94
C ALA A 126 -7.41 -9.99 -49.42
N ARG A 127 -6.86 -8.76 -49.45
CA ARG A 127 -7.51 -7.52 -48.98
C ARG A 127 -7.88 -7.56 -47.49
N LEU A 128 -7.06 -8.24 -46.70
CA LEU A 128 -7.20 -8.33 -45.24
C LEU A 128 -6.53 -7.11 -44.59
N VAL A 129 -7.16 -5.94 -44.73
CA VAL A 129 -6.61 -4.66 -44.27
C VAL A 129 -6.36 -4.68 -42.75
N GLY A 130 -5.16 -4.30 -42.34
CA GLY A 130 -4.78 -4.19 -40.92
C GLY A 130 -4.24 -5.48 -40.30
N LEU A 131 -4.18 -6.59 -41.04
CA LEU A 131 -3.53 -7.82 -40.61
C LEU A 131 -2.05 -7.83 -40.97
N SER A 132 -1.22 -8.13 -39.99
CA SER A 132 0.21 -8.39 -40.15
C SER A 132 0.46 -9.89 -40.30
N ALA A 133 1.22 -10.27 -41.33
CA ALA A 133 1.71 -11.63 -41.50
C ALA A 133 2.59 -12.04 -40.32
N LYS A 134 3.39 -11.11 -39.78
CA LYS A 134 4.22 -11.34 -38.58
C LYS A 134 3.38 -11.64 -37.35
N GLU A 135 2.39 -10.78 -37.05
CA GLU A 135 1.50 -10.97 -35.91
C GLU A 135 0.80 -12.35 -36.04
N SER A 136 0.25 -12.65 -37.22
CA SER A 136 -0.45 -13.91 -37.47
C SER A 136 0.45 -15.14 -37.38
N TRP A 137 1.70 -15.03 -37.85
CA TRP A 137 2.71 -16.09 -37.76
C TRP A 137 3.10 -16.37 -36.31
N VAL A 138 3.38 -15.31 -35.54
CA VAL A 138 3.70 -15.41 -34.11
C VAL A 138 2.52 -16.01 -33.36
N THR A 139 1.28 -15.55 -33.59
CA THR A 139 0.07 -16.13 -33.00
C THR A 139 -0.05 -17.62 -33.30
N GLY A 140 0.15 -18.06 -34.55
CA GLY A 140 0.09 -19.48 -34.92
C GLY A 140 1.12 -20.33 -34.17
N MET A 141 2.36 -19.84 -34.05
CA MET A 141 3.42 -20.52 -33.30
C MET A 141 3.16 -20.55 -31.79
N VAL A 142 2.63 -19.47 -31.21
CA VAL A 142 2.24 -19.39 -29.79
C VAL A 142 1.10 -20.37 -29.48
N LYS A 143 0.06 -20.42 -30.33
CA LYS A 143 -1.05 -21.38 -30.18
C LYS A 143 -0.61 -22.82 -30.19
N MET A 144 0.33 -23.17 -31.07
CA MET A 144 0.91 -24.50 -31.08
C MET A 144 1.57 -24.83 -29.74
N LEU A 145 2.40 -23.92 -29.23
CA LEU A 145 3.09 -24.12 -27.96
C LEU A 145 2.10 -24.22 -26.80
N LEU A 146 1.09 -23.36 -26.78
CA LEU A 146 -0.01 -23.41 -25.82
C LEU A 146 -0.68 -24.78 -25.80
N GLY A 147 -1.04 -25.32 -26.96
CA GLY A 147 -1.66 -26.66 -27.05
C GLY A 147 -0.76 -27.76 -26.49
N TYR A 148 0.55 -27.69 -26.69
CA TYR A 148 1.49 -28.63 -26.09
C TYR A 148 1.59 -28.46 -24.56
N LEU A 149 1.73 -27.22 -24.08
CA LEU A 149 1.81 -26.92 -22.65
C LEU A 149 0.54 -27.37 -21.91
N GLU A 150 -0.63 -27.09 -22.47
CA GLU A 150 -1.94 -27.43 -21.92
C GLU A 150 -2.19 -28.93 -21.86
N THR A 151 -1.67 -29.71 -22.81
CA THR A 151 -1.92 -31.15 -22.90
C THR A 151 -0.87 -32.02 -22.22
N GLN A 152 0.38 -31.56 -22.12
CA GLN A 152 1.50 -32.39 -21.65
C GLN A 152 2.17 -31.85 -20.38
N ILE A 153 2.47 -30.55 -20.32
CA ILE A 153 3.31 -29.98 -19.26
C ILE A 153 2.48 -29.61 -18.02
N PHE A 154 1.44 -28.78 -18.18
CA PHE A 154 0.62 -28.34 -17.05
C PHE A 154 -0.10 -29.50 -16.35
N PRO A 155 -0.74 -30.47 -17.05
CA PRO A 155 -1.38 -31.60 -16.39
C PRO A 155 -0.42 -32.41 -15.52
N ALA A 156 0.82 -32.61 -15.97
CA ALA A 156 1.85 -33.29 -15.19
C ALA A 156 2.21 -32.50 -13.93
N LEU A 157 2.42 -31.18 -14.05
CA LEU A 157 2.71 -30.30 -12.91
C LEU A 157 1.55 -30.25 -11.89
N VAL A 158 0.31 -30.16 -12.35
CA VAL A 158 -0.89 -30.15 -11.50
C VAL A 158 -1.02 -31.48 -10.74
N THR A 159 -0.80 -32.59 -11.44
CA THR A 159 -0.81 -33.93 -10.82
C THR A 159 0.27 -34.02 -9.73
N SER A 160 1.50 -33.61 -10.05
CA SER A 160 2.61 -33.60 -9.08
C SER A 160 2.32 -32.71 -7.88
N TYR A 161 1.76 -31.52 -8.09
CA TYR A 161 1.41 -30.57 -7.02
C TYR A 161 0.40 -31.15 -6.02
N HIS A 162 -0.54 -31.97 -6.47
CA HIS A 162 -1.54 -32.60 -5.59
C HIS A 162 -1.07 -33.90 -4.92
N HIS A 163 -0.07 -34.60 -5.47
CA HIS A 163 0.27 -35.96 -5.04
C HIS A 163 1.64 -36.12 -4.40
N THR A 164 2.56 -35.16 -4.55
CA THR A 164 3.91 -35.28 -4.01
C THR A 164 4.04 -34.68 -2.62
N ASP A 165 4.75 -35.39 -1.73
CA ASP A 165 5.15 -34.85 -0.42
C ASP A 165 6.27 -33.79 -0.58
N ASP A 166 7.09 -33.90 -1.64
CA ASP A 166 8.14 -32.91 -1.96
C ASP A 166 7.58 -31.73 -2.76
N LYS A 167 6.90 -30.83 -2.04
CA LYS A 167 6.31 -29.62 -2.61
C LYS A 167 7.36 -28.66 -3.18
N LEU A 168 8.61 -28.69 -2.70
CA LEU A 168 9.61 -27.68 -3.06
C LEU A 168 10.09 -27.82 -4.51
N GLU A 169 10.35 -29.05 -4.95
CA GLU A 169 10.76 -29.30 -6.34
C GLU A 169 9.64 -28.91 -7.32
N VAL A 170 8.40 -29.28 -7.01
CA VAL A 170 7.24 -28.92 -7.84
C VAL A 170 7.03 -27.41 -7.89
N HIS A 171 7.16 -26.72 -6.75
CA HIS A 171 7.08 -25.26 -6.68
C HIS A 171 8.16 -24.61 -7.54
N SER A 172 9.41 -25.10 -7.47
CA SER A 172 10.51 -24.59 -8.30
C SER A 172 10.26 -24.80 -9.79
N SER A 173 9.79 -25.98 -10.19
CA SER A 173 9.46 -26.28 -11.59
C SER A 173 8.32 -25.41 -12.13
N TRP A 174 7.29 -25.17 -11.31
CA TRP A 174 6.19 -24.28 -11.67
C TRP A 174 6.65 -22.83 -11.85
N MET A 175 7.49 -22.33 -10.94
CA MET A 175 8.08 -20.99 -11.03
C MET A 175 8.96 -20.83 -12.26
N HIS A 176 9.85 -21.80 -12.50
CA HIS A 176 10.74 -21.81 -13.67
C HIS A 176 9.93 -21.81 -14.97
N LEU A 177 8.87 -22.60 -15.07
CA LEU A 177 7.99 -22.60 -16.24
C LEU A 177 7.40 -21.21 -16.51
N ASN A 178 6.86 -20.55 -15.48
CA ASN A 178 6.31 -19.21 -15.61
C ASN A 178 7.37 -18.17 -16.01
N ASP A 179 8.59 -18.28 -15.50
CA ASP A 179 9.69 -17.39 -15.88
C ASP A 179 10.09 -17.57 -17.35
N GLN A 180 10.10 -18.81 -17.82
CA GLN A 180 10.29 -19.10 -19.25
C GLN A 180 9.15 -18.52 -20.08
N MET A 181 7.89 -18.65 -19.64
CA MET A 181 6.73 -18.07 -20.31
C MET A 181 6.82 -16.53 -20.40
N ILE A 182 7.14 -15.83 -19.31
CA ILE A 182 7.29 -14.36 -19.30
C ILE A 182 8.38 -13.93 -20.29
N THR A 183 9.53 -14.61 -20.25
CA THR A 183 10.67 -14.28 -21.12
C THR A 183 10.35 -14.55 -22.58
N PHE A 184 9.67 -15.67 -22.86
CA PHE A 184 9.25 -16.04 -24.19
C PHE A 184 8.23 -15.07 -24.77
N ASP A 185 7.17 -14.74 -24.02
CA ASP A 185 6.13 -13.80 -24.45
C ASP A 185 6.72 -12.44 -24.83
N LYS A 186 7.59 -11.87 -23.98
CA LYS A 186 8.29 -10.60 -24.27
C LYS A 186 9.07 -10.68 -25.58
N ARG A 187 9.75 -11.80 -25.85
CA ARG A 187 10.51 -12.00 -27.09
C ARG A 187 9.60 -12.18 -28.31
N MET A 188 8.48 -12.86 -28.16
CA MET A 188 7.51 -13.08 -29.24
C MET A 188 6.77 -11.78 -29.60
N GLN A 189 6.41 -10.96 -28.61
CA GLN A 189 5.84 -9.62 -28.82
C GLN A 189 6.79 -8.74 -29.65
N LEU A 190 8.08 -8.68 -29.26
CA LEU A 190 9.10 -7.94 -30.02
C LEU A 190 9.30 -8.46 -31.45
N LEU A 191 9.08 -9.76 -31.70
CA LEU A 191 9.12 -10.33 -33.06
C LEU A 191 7.89 -9.97 -33.89
N ALA A 192 6.72 -9.86 -33.24
CA ALA A 192 5.46 -9.51 -33.88
C ALA A 192 5.35 -8.00 -34.19
N ASP A 193 6.07 -7.16 -33.45
CA ASP A 193 6.05 -5.71 -33.59
C ASP A 193 6.45 -5.26 -35.00
N SER A 194 5.46 -4.79 -35.76
CA SER A 194 5.60 -4.29 -37.13
C SER A 194 5.92 -2.79 -37.20
N GLY A 195 6.06 -2.11 -36.06
CA GLY A 195 6.28 -0.66 -35.98
C GLY A 195 5.04 0.20 -36.24
N ILE A 196 3.90 -0.40 -36.59
CA ILE A 196 2.61 0.29 -36.65
C ILE A 196 2.10 0.39 -35.21
N GLN A 197 2.36 1.54 -34.59
CA GLN A 197 1.85 1.89 -33.27
C GLN A 197 0.31 1.90 -33.32
N LYS A 198 -0.34 0.74 -33.06
CA LYS A 198 -1.76 0.69 -32.72
C LYS A 198 -1.91 1.60 -31.51
N VAL A 199 -2.56 2.75 -31.69
CA VAL A 199 -2.90 3.68 -30.62
C VAL A 199 -3.46 2.85 -29.47
N ALA A 200 -2.70 2.79 -28.39
CA ALA A 200 -2.82 1.85 -27.29
C ALA A 200 -4.01 2.17 -26.37
N LEU A 201 -5.21 2.36 -26.93
CA LEU A 201 -6.38 2.78 -26.16
C LEU A 201 -7.63 1.92 -26.31
N VAL A 202 -7.67 0.87 -27.15
CA VAL A 202 -8.90 0.03 -27.20
C VAL A 202 -8.73 -1.45 -27.59
N SER A 203 -7.54 -2.02 -27.74
CA SER A 203 -7.43 -3.41 -28.18
C SER A 203 -6.83 -4.35 -27.13
N GLU A 204 -7.65 -4.71 -26.14
CA GLU A 204 -7.45 -5.96 -25.39
C GLU A 204 -7.60 -7.21 -26.29
N GLY A 205 -8.04 -7.08 -27.55
CA GLY A 205 -8.33 -8.19 -28.46
C GLY A 205 -7.10 -8.89 -29.02
N LEU A 206 -6.18 -8.14 -29.65
CA LEU A 206 -4.98 -8.72 -30.29
C LEU A 206 -3.91 -9.17 -29.28
N SER A 207 -3.84 -8.53 -28.10
CA SER A 207 -2.91 -8.94 -27.04
C SER A 207 -3.25 -10.30 -26.43
N ARG A 208 -4.52 -10.73 -26.50
CA ARG A 208 -4.97 -12.01 -25.88
C ARG A 208 -4.50 -13.24 -26.65
N SER A 209 -4.40 -13.18 -27.98
CA SER A 209 -4.04 -14.35 -28.81
C SER A 209 -2.53 -14.53 -29.00
N LEU A 210 -1.72 -13.54 -28.62
CA LEU A 210 -0.26 -13.56 -28.74
C LEU A 210 0.48 -14.04 -27.48
N SER A 211 -0.23 -14.26 -26.38
CA SER A 211 0.38 -14.54 -25.08
C SER A 211 0.21 -16.00 -24.66
N VAL A 212 1.30 -16.64 -24.21
CA VAL A 212 1.25 -17.98 -23.61
C VAL A 212 0.51 -17.97 -22.26
N PHE A 213 0.31 -16.80 -21.64
CA PHE A 213 -0.51 -16.66 -20.43
C PHE A 213 -2.02 -16.75 -20.68
N SER A 214 -2.47 -16.86 -21.94
CA SER A 214 -3.87 -17.12 -22.26
C SER A 214 -4.36 -18.46 -21.70
N ILE A 215 -3.44 -19.39 -21.39
CA ILE A 215 -3.74 -20.68 -20.76
C ILE A 215 -4.52 -20.52 -19.44
N TYR A 216 -4.24 -19.47 -18.68
CA TYR A 216 -4.91 -19.19 -17.41
C TYR A 216 -6.33 -18.64 -17.54
N ILE A 217 -6.75 -18.22 -18.75
CA ILE A 217 -8.13 -17.79 -19.00
C ILE A 217 -9.06 -19.01 -18.95
N GLY A 218 -8.63 -20.15 -19.49
CA GLY A 218 -9.40 -21.39 -19.50
C GLY A 218 -9.25 -22.22 -18.22
N HIS A 219 -8.17 -22.02 -17.47
CA HIS A 219 -7.79 -22.83 -16.30
C HIS A 219 -7.55 -21.97 -15.06
N SER A 220 -8.63 -21.48 -14.45
CA SER A 220 -8.57 -20.64 -13.24
C SER A 220 -7.98 -21.37 -12.02
N ASP A 221 -8.09 -22.69 -11.99
CA ASP A 221 -7.47 -23.57 -11.01
C ASP A 221 -5.94 -23.55 -11.12
N TRP A 222 -5.39 -23.57 -12.34
CA TRP A 222 -3.95 -23.47 -12.56
C TRP A 222 -3.41 -22.10 -12.17
N LEU A 223 -4.18 -21.04 -12.43
CA LEU A 223 -3.82 -19.69 -11.98
C LEU A 223 -3.74 -19.62 -10.45
N ARG A 224 -4.68 -20.27 -9.75
CA ARG A 224 -4.66 -20.37 -8.29
C ARG A 224 -3.48 -21.18 -7.77
N ILE A 225 -3.10 -22.26 -8.44
CA ILE A 225 -1.89 -23.04 -8.09
C ILE A 225 -0.64 -22.16 -8.24
N TRP A 226 -0.52 -21.41 -9.34
CA TRP A 226 0.59 -20.46 -9.49
C TRP A 226 0.63 -19.44 -8.36
N ALA A 227 -0.51 -18.82 -8.05
CA ALA A 227 -0.62 -17.86 -6.96
C ALA A 227 -0.19 -18.47 -5.61
N ASP A 228 -0.65 -19.67 -5.31
CA ASP A 228 -0.29 -20.38 -4.08
C ASP A 228 1.21 -20.71 -4.01
N VAL A 229 1.80 -21.19 -5.10
CA VAL A 229 3.25 -21.46 -5.19
C VAL A 229 4.06 -20.18 -4.95
N GLU A 230 3.67 -19.07 -5.58
CA GLU A 230 4.31 -17.76 -5.43
C GLU A 230 4.23 -17.24 -4.00
N LEU A 231 3.02 -17.28 -3.42
CA LEU A 231 2.75 -16.85 -2.05
C LEU A 231 3.56 -17.68 -1.05
N ASN A 232 3.56 -19.01 -1.18
CA ASN A 232 4.32 -19.91 -0.31
C ASN A 232 5.83 -19.63 -0.39
N SER A 233 6.36 -19.37 -1.59
CA SER A 233 7.77 -19.02 -1.76
C SER A 233 8.13 -17.73 -1.02
N ALA A 234 7.28 -16.71 -1.14
CA ALA A 234 7.49 -15.42 -0.47
C ALA A 234 7.32 -15.51 1.04
N GLN A 235 6.32 -16.22 1.54
CA GLN A 235 6.10 -16.45 2.97
C GLN A 235 7.29 -17.19 3.61
N ASN A 236 7.86 -18.19 2.92
CA ASN A 236 9.04 -18.89 3.40
C ASN A 236 10.26 -17.97 3.51
N LYS A 237 10.47 -17.08 2.52
CA LYS A 237 11.54 -16.07 2.56
C LYS A 237 11.29 -15.03 3.65
N LEU A 238 10.04 -14.58 3.79
CA LEU A 238 9.67 -13.66 4.87
C LEU A 238 9.97 -14.29 6.23
N LYS A 239 9.59 -15.56 6.45
CA LYS A 239 9.87 -16.25 7.70
C LYS A 239 11.37 -16.23 8.07
N SER A 240 12.26 -16.47 7.11
CA SER A 240 13.71 -16.37 7.38
C SER A 240 14.15 -14.95 7.73
N GLU A 241 13.56 -13.92 7.12
CA GLU A 241 13.85 -12.51 7.45
C GLU A 241 13.33 -12.11 8.83
N LEU A 242 12.19 -12.68 9.26
CA LEU A 242 11.57 -12.39 10.56
C LEU A 242 12.32 -13.03 11.75
N GLU A 243 13.06 -14.12 11.52
CA GLU A 243 13.88 -14.79 12.53
C GLU A 243 15.10 -13.94 12.97
N ASP A 244 15.53 -13.00 12.13
CA ASP A 244 16.59 -12.05 12.47
C ASP A 244 15.99 -10.80 13.15
N GLU A 245 16.25 -10.62 14.45
CA GLU A 245 15.81 -9.43 15.18
C GLU A 245 16.46 -8.14 14.65
N ALA A 246 17.59 -8.21 13.94
CA ALA A 246 18.17 -7.03 13.29
C ALA A 246 17.26 -6.49 12.17
N SER A 247 16.47 -7.35 11.52
CA SER A 247 15.51 -6.96 10.48
C SER A 247 14.37 -6.08 11.00
N TRP A 248 14.17 -6.05 12.32
CA TRP A 248 13.15 -5.27 13.01
C TRP A 248 13.66 -3.95 13.58
N LEU A 249 14.98 -3.70 13.53
CA LEU A 249 15.60 -2.52 14.12
C LEU A 249 16.03 -1.55 13.02
N CYS A 250 15.64 -0.28 13.16
CA CYS A 250 16.18 0.79 12.32
C CYS A 250 17.54 1.25 12.86
N SER A 251 18.50 1.51 11.97
CA SER A 251 19.76 2.14 12.37
C SER A 251 19.48 3.59 12.78
N ILE A 252 19.73 3.91 14.04
CA ILE A 252 19.60 5.28 14.54
C ILE A 252 20.83 6.04 14.08
N ASP A 253 20.64 7.10 13.28
CA ASP A 253 21.74 7.95 12.86
C ASP A 253 22.33 8.69 14.08
N PRO A 254 23.65 8.80 14.21
CA PRO A 254 24.28 9.53 15.33
C PRO A 254 23.88 11.01 15.40
N GLN A 255 23.40 11.58 14.29
CA GLN A 255 22.88 12.95 14.25
C GLN A 255 21.50 13.09 14.89
N ASP A 256 20.68 12.03 14.88
CA ASP A 256 19.37 11.99 15.54
C ASP A 256 19.49 11.91 17.08
N GLU A 257 20.60 11.37 17.60
CA GLU A 257 20.92 11.40 19.04
C GLU A 257 21.29 12.81 19.55
N LEU A 258 21.80 13.68 18.68
CA LEU A 258 22.27 15.03 19.03
C LEU A 258 21.20 16.13 18.94
N GLY A 259 19.95 15.78 18.64
CA GLY A 259 18.80 16.69 18.73
C GLY A 259 18.86 17.91 17.80
N HIS A 260 19.61 17.84 16.70
CA HIS A 260 19.69 18.96 15.76
C HIS A 260 18.44 19.05 14.87
N GLN A 261 17.93 20.27 14.80
CA GLN A 261 16.67 20.65 14.17
C GLN A 261 16.84 20.82 12.65
N GLU A 262 16.71 19.74 11.88
CA GLU A 262 16.50 19.72 10.42
C GLU A 262 15.92 18.33 10.08
N SER A 263 14.91 18.12 9.23
CA SER A 263 14.61 18.78 7.97
C SER A 263 13.11 18.72 7.69
N THR A 264 12.52 19.85 7.32
CA THR A 264 11.11 19.94 6.89
C THR A 264 10.99 19.94 5.36
N ALA A 265 11.97 19.36 4.64
CA ALA A 265 12.04 19.50 3.19
C ALA A 265 12.67 18.28 2.49
N LYS A 266 11.97 17.14 2.50
CA LYS A 266 12.14 16.06 1.52
C LYS A 266 10.78 15.45 1.19
N PHE A 267 9.93 16.22 0.51
CA PHE A 267 8.56 15.80 0.18
C PHE A 267 8.40 15.27 -1.24
N LEU A 268 9.48 14.96 -1.96
CA LEU A 268 9.37 14.58 -3.37
C LEU A 268 9.60 13.10 -3.66
N LEU A 269 10.24 12.33 -2.76
CA LEU A 269 10.27 10.85 -2.76
C LEU A 269 10.67 10.39 -1.36
N SER A 270 9.71 10.07 -0.49
CA SER A 270 10.01 9.60 0.87
C SER A 270 10.58 8.17 0.83
N THR A 271 11.73 7.95 1.46
CA THR A 271 12.37 6.61 1.53
C THR A 271 11.98 5.87 2.81
N ARG A 272 12.34 4.58 2.91
CA ARG A 272 12.15 3.77 4.14
C ARG A 272 12.72 4.48 5.38
N GLU A 273 13.88 5.10 5.23
CA GLU A 273 14.59 5.84 6.27
C GLU A 273 13.83 7.07 6.75
N ASP A 274 13.16 7.79 5.85
CA ASP A 274 12.34 8.97 6.22
C ASP A 274 11.18 8.59 7.15
N TYR A 275 10.67 7.35 7.02
CA TYR A 275 9.67 6.77 7.91
C TYR A 275 10.26 6.07 9.14
N LYS A 276 11.59 6.00 9.28
CA LYS A 276 12.27 5.17 10.30
C LYS A 276 11.73 3.73 10.33
N ALA A 277 11.37 3.19 9.17
CA ALA A 277 10.80 1.86 9.06
C ALA A 277 11.91 0.79 9.09
N PRO A 278 11.65 -0.37 9.72
CA PRO A 278 12.62 -1.45 9.82
C PRO A 278 12.89 -2.12 8.46
N PRO A 279 14.09 -2.70 8.24
CA PRO A 279 14.47 -3.35 6.97
C PRO A 279 13.46 -4.37 6.45
N VAL A 280 12.83 -5.14 7.33
CA VAL A 280 11.80 -6.12 6.97
C VAL A 280 10.64 -5.51 6.16
N SER A 281 10.31 -4.24 6.40
CA SER A 281 9.23 -3.55 5.69
C SER A 281 9.58 -3.33 4.21
N GLU A 282 10.85 -3.04 3.93
CA GLU A 282 11.35 -2.90 2.57
C GLU A 282 11.42 -4.24 1.85
N PHE A 283 11.83 -5.30 2.55
CA PHE A 283 11.78 -6.66 2.03
C PHE A 283 10.35 -7.06 1.61
N VAL A 284 9.36 -6.83 2.48
CA VAL A 284 7.95 -7.12 2.21
C VAL A 284 7.45 -6.35 1.00
N VAL A 285 7.68 -5.04 0.96
CA VAL A 285 7.27 -4.18 -0.17
C VAL A 285 7.90 -4.62 -1.48
N LYS A 286 9.22 -4.90 -1.51
CA LYS A 286 9.92 -5.35 -2.72
C LYS A 286 9.39 -6.71 -3.20
N THR A 287 9.11 -7.61 -2.28
CA THR A 287 8.58 -8.95 -2.59
C THR A 287 7.16 -8.85 -3.17
N ALA A 288 6.28 -8.05 -2.57
CA ALA A 288 4.94 -7.79 -3.09
C ALA A 288 4.99 -7.08 -4.47
N SER A 289 5.89 -6.11 -4.66
CA SER A 289 6.12 -5.45 -5.95
C SER A 289 6.53 -6.45 -7.03
N ALA A 290 7.44 -7.39 -6.72
CA ALA A 290 7.86 -8.40 -7.67
C ALA A 290 6.70 -9.32 -8.11
N MET A 291 5.78 -9.68 -7.20
CA MET A 291 4.55 -10.41 -7.57
C MET A 291 3.64 -9.58 -8.48
N ILE A 292 3.45 -8.29 -8.14
CA ILE A 292 2.66 -7.37 -8.96
C ILE A 292 3.25 -7.26 -10.36
N GLU A 293 4.57 -7.15 -10.49
CA GLU A 293 5.25 -7.09 -11.78
C GLU A 293 4.99 -8.33 -12.65
N ARG A 294 4.93 -9.52 -12.03
CA ARG A 294 4.61 -10.77 -12.71
C ARG A 294 3.17 -10.79 -13.24
N SER A 295 2.24 -10.16 -12.52
CA SER A 295 0.84 -10.04 -12.94
C SER A 295 0.68 -9.32 -14.28
N HIS A 296 1.62 -8.44 -14.67
CA HIS A 296 1.54 -7.73 -15.94
C HIS A 296 1.58 -8.65 -17.17
N ALA A 297 2.15 -9.85 -17.03
CA ALA A 297 2.16 -10.86 -18.09
C ALA A 297 0.76 -11.47 -18.36
N LEU A 298 -0.17 -11.34 -17.41
CA LEU A 298 -1.52 -11.88 -17.59
C LEU A 298 -2.31 -11.04 -18.61
N PRO A 299 -3.11 -11.68 -19.49
CA PRO A 299 -3.72 -11.00 -20.63
C PRO A 299 -5.01 -10.25 -20.30
N THR A 300 -5.72 -10.57 -19.21
CA THR A 300 -7.01 -9.96 -18.87
C THR A 300 -6.99 -9.29 -17.51
N LYS A 301 -7.81 -8.24 -17.34
CA LYS A 301 -7.96 -7.54 -16.05
C LYS A 301 -8.46 -8.49 -14.96
N GLY A 302 -9.39 -9.38 -15.30
CA GLY A 302 -9.94 -10.37 -14.35
C GLY A 302 -8.88 -11.32 -13.79
N THR A 303 -8.02 -11.89 -14.65
CA THR A 303 -6.96 -12.79 -14.17
C THR A 303 -5.87 -12.04 -13.40
N LYS A 304 -5.55 -10.80 -13.77
CA LYS A 304 -4.66 -9.91 -13.00
C LYS A 304 -5.19 -9.67 -11.59
N ILE A 305 -6.46 -9.29 -11.46
CA ILE A 305 -7.11 -9.05 -10.16
C ILE A 305 -7.05 -10.32 -9.30
N GLN A 306 -7.46 -11.45 -9.87
CA GLN A 306 -7.47 -12.73 -9.15
C GLN A 306 -6.05 -13.09 -8.66
N TYR A 307 -5.05 -12.99 -9.53
CA TYR A 307 -3.67 -13.28 -9.18
C TYR A 307 -3.15 -12.34 -8.10
N CYS A 308 -3.25 -11.01 -8.27
CA CYS A 308 -2.76 -10.04 -7.30
C CYS A 308 -3.43 -10.21 -5.93
N ARG A 309 -4.75 -10.46 -5.89
CA ARG A 309 -5.49 -10.72 -4.65
C ARG A 309 -5.01 -11.99 -3.95
N SER A 310 -4.78 -13.07 -4.69
CA SER A 310 -4.29 -14.34 -4.14
C SER A 310 -2.79 -14.37 -3.83
N THR A 311 -2.02 -13.34 -4.21
CA THR A 311 -0.56 -13.27 -4.01
C THR A 311 -0.19 -12.04 -3.18
N SER A 312 0.15 -10.94 -3.85
CA SER A 312 0.66 -9.70 -3.24
C SER A 312 -0.23 -9.17 -2.12
N VAL A 313 -1.55 -9.17 -2.30
CA VAL A 313 -2.48 -8.68 -1.29
C VAL A 313 -2.52 -9.62 -0.08
N GLN A 314 -2.64 -10.93 -0.31
CA GLN A 314 -2.61 -11.90 0.78
C GLN A 314 -1.30 -11.83 1.56
N PHE A 315 -0.17 -11.75 0.86
CA PHE A 315 1.16 -11.63 1.46
C PHE A 315 1.30 -10.36 2.33
N LEU A 316 0.82 -9.22 1.84
CA LEU A 316 0.79 -7.97 2.60
C LEU A 316 -0.10 -8.11 3.84
N ASN A 317 -1.31 -8.65 3.68
CA ASN A 317 -2.25 -8.84 4.79
C ASN A 317 -1.68 -9.76 5.87
N ASP A 318 -1.01 -10.84 5.50
CA ASP A 318 -0.33 -11.73 6.46
C ASP A 318 0.73 -10.98 7.27
N PHE A 319 1.52 -10.11 6.62
CA PHE A 319 2.48 -9.25 7.30
C PHE A 319 1.80 -8.19 8.19
N PHE A 320 0.68 -7.61 7.77
CA PHE A 320 -0.04 -6.60 8.55
C PHE A 320 -0.67 -7.20 9.81
N VAL A 321 -1.20 -8.42 9.70
CA VAL A 321 -1.67 -9.20 10.86
C VAL A 321 -0.52 -9.46 11.82
N LEU A 322 0.65 -9.85 11.31
CA LEU A 322 1.83 -10.05 12.13
C LEU A 322 2.28 -8.76 12.86
N LEU A 323 2.26 -7.61 12.18
CA LEU A 323 2.56 -6.31 12.81
C LEU A 323 1.60 -6.02 13.97
N HIS A 324 0.32 -6.28 13.76
CA HIS A 324 -0.71 -6.10 14.78
C HIS A 324 -0.46 -7.03 15.97
N GLU A 325 -0.24 -8.32 15.74
CA GLU A 325 0.03 -9.32 16.78
C GLU A 325 1.30 -8.98 17.60
N ARG A 326 2.37 -8.52 16.93
CA ARG A 326 3.61 -8.12 17.59
C ARG A 326 3.41 -6.91 18.50
N CYS A 327 2.52 -5.98 18.13
CA CYS A 327 2.17 -4.84 18.98
C CYS A 327 1.27 -5.23 20.16
N GLU A 328 0.22 -6.02 19.92
CA GLU A 328 -0.69 -6.49 20.97
C GLU A 328 0.05 -7.29 22.06
N ALA A 329 1.08 -8.07 21.68
CA ALA A 329 1.92 -8.81 22.61
C ALA A 329 2.66 -7.93 23.63
N LEU A 330 2.82 -6.62 23.37
CA LEU A 330 3.51 -5.69 24.25
C LEU A 330 2.65 -5.24 25.44
N GLN A 331 1.32 -5.43 25.39
CA GLN A 331 0.38 -5.07 26.46
C GLN A 331 0.62 -3.66 27.06
N LEU A 332 0.80 -2.67 26.19
CA LEU A 332 1.20 -1.30 26.55
C LEU A 332 0.36 -0.66 27.67
N PRO A 333 -0.97 -0.83 27.75
CA PRO A 333 -1.78 -0.20 28.80
C PRO A 333 -1.70 -0.87 30.19
N ASN A 334 -1.25 -2.12 30.26
CA ASN A 334 -1.38 -2.97 31.45
C ASN A 334 -0.07 -3.14 32.25
N THR A 335 1.03 -2.58 31.76
CA THR A 335 2.35 -2.72 32.38
C THR A 335 3.08 -1.39 32.38
N ALA A 336 3.98 -1.17 33.36
CA ALA A 336 4.86 -0.01 33.35
C ALA A 336 5.62 0.02 32.01
N LEU A 337 5.50 1.12 31.27
CA LEU A 337 5.94 1.20 29.87
C LEU A 337 7.44 0.91 29.81
N GLN A 338 7.86 -0.27 29.34
CA GLN A 338 9.29 -0.57 29.24
C GLN A 338 9.87 0.11 28.00
N GLU A 339 11.15 0.49 28.06
CA GLU A 339 11.85 1.08 26.91
C GLU A 339 11.81 0.17 25.68
N GLU A 340 12.02 -1.13 25.88
CA GLU A 340 11.97 -2.13 24.81
C GLU A 340 10.58 -2.21 24.17
N SER A 341 9.51 -2.11 24.97
CA SER A 341 8.13 -2.08 24.45
C SER A 341 7.87 -0.83 23.63
N LEU A 342 8.35 0.33 24.09
CA LEU A 342 8.22 1.60 23.37
C LEU A 342 8.94 1.57 22.02
N LEU A 343 10.16 1.02 22.01
CA LEU A 343 10.97 0.83 20.80
C LEU A 343 10.25 -0.08 19.79
N LYS A 344 9.82 -1.27 20.23
CA LYS A 344 9.16 -2.26 19.37
C LYS A 344 7.83 -1.74 18.80
N ALA A 345 7.01 -1.10 19.64
CA ALA A 345 5.76 -0.48 19.19
C ALA A 345 6.03 0.62 18.14
N SER A 346 7.02 1.48 18.39
CA SER A 346 7.38 2.56 17.46
C SER A 346 7.82 2.03 16.09
N TYR A 347 8.64 0.98 16.05
CA TYR A 347 9.09 0.40 14.79
C TYR A 347 7.98 -0.34 14.04
N ALA A 348 7.03 -0.95 14.72
CA ALA A 348 5.85 -1.53 14.08
C ALA A 348 4.91 -0.45 13.52
N ILE A 349 4.71 0.67 14.22
CA ILE A 349 3.97 1.83 13.70
C ILE A 349 4.66 2.38 12.45
N ASN A 350 5.98 2.58 12.50
CA ASN A 350 6.76 3.06 11.35
C ASN A 350 6.69 2.10 10.15
N ALA A 351 6.76 0.79 10.40
CA ALA A 351 6.56 -0.24 9.37
C ALA A 351 5.18 -0.08 8.70
N ALA A 352 4.13 0.06 9.51
CA ALA A 352 2.77 0.24 9.01
C ALA A 352 2.62 1.52 8.19
N ARG A 353 3.20 2.65 8.62
CA ARG A 353 3.18 3.92 7.88
C ARG A 353 3.92 3.85 6.55
N TYR A 354 5.06 3.16 6.53
CA TYR A 354 5.82 2.98 5.30
C TYR A 354 5.06 2.10 4.30
N CYS A 355 4.50 0.97 4.76
CA CYS A 355 3.63 0.15 3.92
C CYS A 355 2.39 0.91 3.44
N GLU A 356 1.77 1.73 4.29
CA GLU A 356 0.60 2.56 3.95
C GLU A 356 0.95 3.52 2.81
N TYR A 357 2.10 4.20 2.93
CA TYR A 357 2.60 5.10 1.90
C TYR A 357 2.81 4.37 0.57
N VAL A 358 3.53 3.25 0.56
CA VAL A 358 3.82 2.53 -0.69
C VAL A 358 2.56 1.95 -1.33
N VAL A 359 1.67 1.37 -0.54
CA VAL A 359 0.41 0.80 -1.07
C VAL A 359 -0.49 1.90 -1.63
N ARG A 360 -0.50 3.11 -1.04
CA ARG A 360 -1.21 4.26 -1.59
C ARG A 360 -0.63 4.70 -2.93
N GLU A 361 0.69 4.74 -3.07
CA GLU A 361 1.34 5.04 -4.35
C GLU A 361 0.97 4.00 -5.43
N TRP A 362 0.89 2.72 -5.08
CA TRP A 362 0.44 1.68 -6.01
C TRP A 362 -1.02 1.84 -6.39
N ASP A 363 -1.88 2.20 -5.45
CA ASP A 363 -3.31 2.39 -5.69
C ASP A 363 -3.60 3.58 -6.61
N GLU A 364 -2.75 4.61 -6.55
CA GLU A 364 -2.81 5.78 -7.42
C GLU A 364 -2.18 5.54 -8.80
N ASP A 365 -1.48 4.41 -9.01
CA ASP A 365 -0.98 4.02 -10.33
C ASP A 365 -2.14 3.75 -11.30
N THR A 366 -2.02 4.29 -12.51
CA THR A 366 -2.97 4.08 -13.61
C THR A 366 -3.35 2.62 -13.85
N ALA A 367 -2.40 1.69 -13.70
CA ALA A 367 -2.65 0.26 -13.87
C ALA A 367 -3.65 -0.26 -12.83
N PHE A 368 -3.55 0.18 -11.56
CA PHE A 368 -4.43 -0.27 -10.49
C PHE A 368 -5.74 0.49 -10.41
N MET A 369 -5.76 1.79 -10.73
CA MET A 369 -7.00 2.55 -10.90
C MET A 369 -7.93 1.87 -11.92
N GLU A 370 -7.36 1.34 -13.01
CA GLU A 370 -8.12 0.59 -14.02
C GLU A 370 -8.62 -0.77 -13.52
N LEU A 371 -7.86 -1.45 -12.67
CA LEU A 371 -8.25 -2.73 -12.08
C LEU A 371 -9.34 -2.56 -11.01
N GLY A 372 -9.22 -1.55 -10.15
CA GLY A 372 -10.20 -1.21 -9.11
C GLY A 372 -11.57 -0.84 -9.69
N ALA A 373 -11.61 -0.17 -10.84
CA ALA A 373 -12.85 0.09 -11.57
C ALA A 373 -13.51 -1.20 -12.13
N HIS A 374 -12.75 -2.28 -12.34
CA HIS A 374 -13.22 -3.53 -12.96
C HIS A 374 -13.61 -4.60 -11.94
N GLY A 375 -12.97 -4.63 -10.76
CA GLY A 375 -13.21 -5.64 -9.70
C GLY A 375 -14.67 -5.71 -9.22
N ASN A 376 -15.36 -4.57 -9.12
CA ASN A 376 -16.76 -4.51 -8.65
C ASN A 376 -17.79 -4.96 -9.70
N TYR A 377 -17.42 -5.15 -10.97
CA TYR A 377 -18.34 -5.70 -11.97
C TYR A 377 -18.43 -7.23 -11.91
N VAL A 378 -17.42 -7.89 -11.36
CA VAL A 378 -17.36 -9.35 -11.28
C VAL A 378 -18.00 -9.86 -9.98
N ASP A 379 -17.92 -9.10 -8.89
CA ASP A 379 -18.52 -9.46 -7.59
C ASP A 379 -19.98 -8.94 -7.45
N GLY A 380 -20.76 -9.13 -8.52
CA GLY A 380 -22.13 -8.65 -8.66
C GLY A 380 -23.12 -9.39 -7.75
N ASN A 381 -23.11 -9.06 -6.45
CA ASN A 381 -24.19 -9.36 -5.50
C ASN A 381 -24.40 -8.27 -4.43
N GLN A 382 -23.96 -7.04 -4.67
CA GLN A 382 -24.41 -5.89 -3.87
C GLN A 382 -25.43 -5.05 -4.65
N GLU A 383 -26.68 -5.21 -4.22
CA GLU A 383 -27.86 -4.54 -4.71
C GLU A 383 -27.71 -3.00 -4.72
N GLN A 384 -28.24 -2.43 -5.79
CA GLN A 384 -28.76 -1.08 -5.95
C GLN A 384 -28.77 -0.19 -4.69
N ILE A 385 -27.67 0.54 -4.43
CA ILE A 385 -27.71 1.73 -3.58
C ILE A 385 -27.06 2.91 -4.33
N HIS A 386 -27.95 3.80 -4.80
CA HIS A 386 -27.75 5.18 -5.24
C HIS A 386 -26.93 5.49 -6.51
N LYS A 387 -27.67 5.67 -7.62
CA LYS A 387 -27.26 6.26 -8.90
C LYS A 387 -26.93 7.78 -8.88
N HIS A 388 -26.51 8.36 -7.76
CA HIS A 388 -26.18 9.80 -7.68
C HIS A 388 -24.97 10.13 -6.81
N SER A 389 -23.89 9.36 -6.88
CA SER A 389 -22.56 9.88 -6.54
C SER A 389 -21.65 9.78 -7.76
N ALA A 390 -21.11 10.93 -8.18
CA ALA A 390 -20.06 11.03 -9.18
C ALA A 390 -19.03 9.92 -8.98
N GLN A 391 -18.72 9.20 -10.06
CA GLN A 391 -17.43 8.56 -10.34
C GLN A 391 -16.56 8.33 -9.09
N ARG A 392 -16.97 7.45 -8.16
CA ARG A 392 -16.06 7.03 -7.10
C ARG A 392 -15.01 6.19 -7.79
N GLN A 393 -13.82 6.76 -7.97
CA GLN A 393 -12.61 5.99 -8.21
C GLN A 393 -12.57 4.92 -7.13
N CYS A 394 -12.72 3.66 -7.54
CA CYS A 394 -12.74 2.54 -6.62
C CYS A 394 -11.29 2.10 -6.47
N SER A 395 -10.74 2.29 -5.28
CA SER A 395 -9.39 1.92 -4.89
C SER A 395 -9.27 0.39 -4.83
N PHE A 396 -8.20 -0.16 -5.41
CA PHE A 396 -7.91 -1.59 -5.38
C PHE A 396 -7.39 -2.03 -4.01
N PHE A 397 -6.67 -1.17 -3.29
CA PHE A 397 -6.08 -1.47 -1.97
C PHE A 397 -6.83 -0.80 -0.80
N ALA A 398 -8.11 -0.47 -0.97
CA ALA A 398 -8.87 0.33 -0.01
C ALA A 398 -8.88 -0.26 1.41
N ASP A 399 -9.11 -1.58 1.51
CA ASP A 399 -9.21 -2.28 2.78
C ASP A 399 -7.84 -2.38 3.46
N GLU A 400 -6.80 -2.65 2.67
CA GLU A 400 -5.41 -2.75 3.12
C GLU A 400 -4.90 -1.40 3.68
N ILE A 401 -5.19 -0.30 2.98
CA ILE A 401 -4.85 1.05 3.43
C ILE A 401 -5.62 1.39 4.71
N ALA A 402 -6.92 1.10 4.76
CA ALA A 402 -7.74 1.37 5.94
C ALA A 402 -7.25 0.59 7.17
N PHE A 403 -6.84 -0.67 6.98
CA PHE A 403 -6.27 -1.51 8.04
C PHE A 403 -4.98 -0.90 8.61
N LEU A 404 -4.04 -0.49 7.76
CA LEU A 404 -2.77 0.11 8.18
C LEU A 404 -2.96 1.45 8.90
N VAL A 405 -3.85 2.32 8.39
CA VAL A 405 -4.17 3.59 9.04
C VAL A 405 -4.73 3.36 10.44
N LYS A 406 -5.66 2.41 10.56
CA LYS A 406 -6.26 2.06 11.85
C LYS A 406 -5.21 1.50 12.80
N LEU A 407 -4.41 0.53 12.36
CA LEU A 407 -3.34 -0.08 13.15
C LEU A 407 -2.39 0.98 13.74
N GLY A 408 -1.87 1.87 12.89
CA GLY A 408 -0.97 2.93 13.36
C GLY A 408 -1.62 3.88 14.36
N THR A 409 -2.90 4.22 14.15
CA THR A 409 -3.65 5.14 15.02
C THR A 409 -3.95 4.51 16.37
N ASP A 410 -4.45 3.26 16.39
CA ASP A 410 -4.79 2.54 17.60
C ASP A 410 -3.57 2.38 18.52
N PHE A 411 -2.40 2.03 17.96
CA PHE A 411 -1.19 1.88 18.79
C PHE A 411 -0.57 3.20 19.25
N LEU A 412 -0.70 4.29 18.47
CA LEU A 412 -0.31 5.62 18.95
C LEU A 412 -1.20 6.06 20.12
N GLU A 413 -2.50 5.79 20.06
CA GLU A 413 -3.44 6.07 21.15
C GLU A 413 -3.12 5.24 22.41
N GLN A 414 -2.74 3.97 22.25
CA GLN A 414 -2.28 3.14 23.36
C GLN A 414 -1.02 3.71 24.03
N ILE A 415 0.01 4.09 23.24
CA ILE A 415 1.23 4.72 23.77
C ILE A 415 0.90 6.01 24.53
N MET A 416 0.06 6.86 23.94
CA MET A 416 -0.39 8.10 24.56
C MET A 416 -1.07 7.82 25.91
N SER A 417 -2.03 6.90 25.91
CA SER A 417 -2.80 6.53 27.11
C SER A 417 -1.88 6.01 28.22
N SER A 418 -0.93 5.13 27.89
CA SER A 418 0.04 4.61 28.87
C SER A 418 0.91 5.71 29.48
N ILE A 419 1.38 6.68 28.67
CA ILE A 419 2.19 7.80 29.17
C ILE A 419 1.36 8.71 30.09
N LEU A 420 0.12 8.99 29.71
CA LEU A 420 -0.77 9.81 30.52
C LEU A 420 -1.04 9.11 31.85
N ILE A 421 -1.45 7.84 31.85
CA ILE A 421 -1.71 7.08 33.09
C ILE A 421 -0.47 7.05 33.99
N GLU A 422 0.73 6.76 33.44
CA GLU A 422 1.98 6.75 34.20
C GLU A 422 2.28 8.13 34.83
N PHE A 423 2.00 9.22 34.09
CA PHE A 423 2.15 10.57 34.61
C PHE A 423 1.13 10.89 35.71
N GLU A 424 -0.13 10.50 35.51
CA GLU A 424 -1.22 10.71 36.48
C GLU A 424 -0.90 10.00 37.80
N ASP A 425 -0.52 8.73 37.75
CA ASP A 425 -0.17 7.93 38.93
C ASP A 425 0.98 8.54 39.73
N LEU A 426 2.02 9.04 39.04
CA LEU A 426 3.20 9.63 39.67
C LEU A 426 2.97 11.04 40.22
N SER A 427 1.97 11.77 39.71
CA SER A 427 1.73 13.17 40.06
C SER A 427 0.46 13.39 40.90
N TRP A 428 -0.35 12.35 41.10
CA TRP A 428 -1.66 12.44 41.76
C TRP A 428 -1.60 13.14 43.12
N ASP A 429 -0.72 12.67 44.02
CA ASP A 429 -0.58 13.23 45.37
C ASP A 429 -0.17 14.70 45.35
N TYR A 430 0.71 15.07 44.41
CA TYR A 430 1.12 16.46 44.21
C TYR A 430 -0.07 17.33 43.77
N VAL A 431 -0.81 16.92 42.74
CA VAL A 431 -1.92 17.73 42.22
C VAL A 431 -3.06 17.88 43.25
N GLN A 432 -3.27 16.88 44.10
CA GLN A 432 -4.25 16.96 45.19
C GLN A 432 -3.84 17.88 46.36
N SER A 433 -2.53 18.14 46.51
CA SER A 433 -1.96 18.86 47.65
C SER A 433 -1.40 20.25 47.31
N ILE A 434 -1.17 20.58 46.04
CA ILE A 434 -0.47 21.81 45.63
C ILE A 434 -1.04 23.10 46.22
N GLY A 435 -2.36 23.25 46.27
CA GLY A 435 -2.98 24.46 46.86
C GLY A 435 -3.12 24.41 48.38
N SER A 436 -2.74 23.31 49.03
CA SER A 436 -2.75 23.12 50.49
C SER A 436 -1.34 23.05 51.09
N SER A 437 -0.29 23.22 50.28
CA SER A 437 1.11 23.04 50.71
C SER A 437 1.45 23.97 51.88
N ASN A 438 2.03 23.36 52.92
CA ASN A 438 2.07 23.84 54.30
C ASN A 438 2.46 25.32 54.48
N GLU A 439 1.69 26.03 55.31
CA GLU A 439 1.99 27.35 55.90
C GLU A 439 3.23 27.36 56.82
N GLN A 440 4.11 26.35 56.73
CA GLN A 440 5.28 26.25 57.62
C GLN A 440 6.53 26.76 56.91
N SER A 441 6.98 27.91 57.42
CA SER A 441 8.36 28.43 57.42
C SER A 441 8.86 29.24 56.21
N LEU A 442 8.16 30.33 55.87
CA LEU A 442 8.83 31.50 55.31
C LEU A 442 8.54 32.71 56.21
N PRO A 443 9.56 33.42 56.73
CA PRO A 443 9.37 34.68 57.42
C PRO A 443 8.64 35.66 56.50
N ASP A 444 7.69 36.41 57.06
CA ASP A 444 6.67 37.27 56.42
C ASP A 444 7.21 38.38 55.48
N ASP A 445 8.52 38.45 55.24
CA ASP A 445 9.20 39.56 54.56
C ASP A 445 10.03 39.15 53.32
N GLN A 446 9.93 37.89 52.86
CA GLN A 446 10.61 37.45 51.62
C GLN A 446 9.59 37.08 50.55
N VAL A 447 9.49 37.92 49.51
CA VAL A 447 8.83 37.54 48.26
C VAL A 447 9.60 36.35 47.69
N PRO A 448 8.96 35.18 47.47
CA PRO A 448 9.61 34.04 46.88
C PRO A 448 10.13 34.42 45.49
N ASP A 449 11.45 34.40 45.32
CA ASP A 449 12.07 34.66 44.03
C ASP A 449 11.90 33.44 43.13
N GLU A 450 11.13 33.61 42.04
CA GLU A 450 10.87 32.57 41.03
C GLU A 450 12.15 31.96 40.45
N GLU A 451 13.27 32.68 40.45
CA GLU A 451 14.54 32.20 39.92
C GLU A 451 15.28 31.24 40.87
N ASN A 452 14.94 31.24 42.16
CA ASN A 452 15.60 30.45 43.21
C ASN A 452 14.74 29.28 43.74
N LEU A 453 13.50 29.13 43.27
CA LEU A 453 12.61 28.05 43.65
C LEU A 453 12.82 26.80 42.81
N GLU A 454 12.94 25.66 43.48
CA GLU A 454 13.02 24.34 42.85
C GLU A 454 11.63 23.78 42.56
N VAL A 455 11.58 22.76 41.70
CA VAL A 455 10.35 22.03 41.37
C VAL A 455 9.88 21.24 42.59
N SER A 456 8.57 21.21 42.80
CA SER A 456 7.94 20.46 43.89
C SER A 456 8.40 18.99 43.89
N PRO A 457 8.91 18.46 45.02
CA PRO A 457 9.48 17.10 45.07
C PRO A 457 8.50 16.00 44.60
N GLY A 458 7.20 16.17 44.89
CA GLY A 458 6.15 15.24 44.45
C GLY A 458 5.80 15.31 42.95
N PHE A 459 6.38 16.25 42.21
CA PHE A 459 6.15 16.41 40.77
C PHE A 459 7.36 15.98 39.93
N VAL A 460 8.57 16.02 40.50
CA VAL A 460 9.84 15.73 39.80
C VAL A 460 9.81 14.38 39.08
N ALA A 461 9.41 13.30 39.75
CA ALA A 461 9.40 11.96 39.15
C ALA A 461 8.53 11.88 37.88
N SER A 462 7.34 12.49 37.91
CA SER A 462 6.43 12.53 36.75
C SER A 462 7.03 13.30 35.56
N LEU A 463 7.74 14.41 35.84
CA LEU A 463 8.43 15.20 34.82
C LEU A 463 9.63 14.47 34.21
N GLU A 464 10.39 13.73 35.03
CA GLU A 464 11.54 12.95 34.54
C GLU A 464 11.09 11.83 33.62
N VAL A 465 10.07 11.07 34.02
CA VAL A 465 9.49 10.00 33.19
C VAL A 465 8.95 10.58 31.89
N LEU A 466 8.14 11.65 31.94
CA LEU A 466 7.60 12.28 30.73
C LEU A 466 8.71 12.74 29.76
N ARG A 467 9.76 13.36 30.29
CA ARG A 467 10.93 13.77 29.50
C ARG A 467 11.61 12.57 28.84
N GLU A 468 11.81 11.49 29.59
CA GLU A 468 12.42 10.27 29.08
C GLU A 468 11.58 9.64 27.96
N ARG A 469 10.26 9.46 28.17
CA ARG A 469 9.35 8.87 27.17
C ARG A 469 9.31 9.69 25.89
N THR A 470 9.14 11.01 26.00
CA THR A 470 9.05 11.90 24.84
C THR A 470 10.36 11.95 24.05
N THR A 471 11.51 11.93 24.73
CA THR A 471 12.82 11.89 24.07
C THR A 471 13.02 10.58 23.30
N LYS A 472 12.67 9.44 23.90
CA LYS A 472 12.72 8.13 23.25
C LYS A 472 11.77 8.04 22.06
N LEU A 473 10.54 8.53 22.21
CA LEU A 473 9.57 8.59 21.10
C LEU A 473 10.08 9.44 19.94
N LYS A 474 10.74 10.57 20.20
CA LYS A 474 11.37 11.39 19.15
C LYS A 474 12.44 10.61 18.38
N LEU A 475 13.17 9.76 19.09
CA LEU A 475 14.23 8.93 18.52
C LEU A 475 13.64 7.81 17.64
N TYR A 476 12.60 7.12 18.10
CA TYR A 476 12.10 5.91 17.47
C TYR A 476 11.01 6.14 16.42
N LEU A 477 10.06 7.06 16.65
CA LEU A 477 8.96 7.32 15.72
C LEU A 477 9.39 8.21 14.56
N ASN A 478 8.75 8.00 13.41
CA ASN A 478 8.81 8.95 12.30
C ASN A 478 8.35 10.34 12.73
N SER A 479 8.84 11.37 12.03
CA SER A 479 8.63 12.75 12.46
C SER A 479 7.17 13.18 12.48
N LYS A 480 6.31 12.65 11.61
CA LYS A 480 4.90 13.03 11.56
C LYS A 480 4.16 12.48 12.78
N ASP A 481 4.24 11.18 13.00
CA ASP A 481 3.54 10.54 14.12
C ASP A 481 4.06 11.04 15.46
N PHE A 482 5.38 11.28 15.60
CA PHE A 482 5.90 11.91 16.81
C PHE A 482 5.28 13.29 17.06
N LEU A 483 5.20 14.14 16.02
CA LEU A 483 4.67 15.49 16.13
C LEU A 483 3.19 15.51 16.52
N ASP A 484 2.41 14.57 16.00
CA ASP A 484 1.00 14.45 16.34
C ASP A 484 0.82 13.86 17.75
N LEU A 485 1.62 12.84 18.11
CA LEU A 485 1.58 12.19 19.41
C LEU A 485 1.92 13.14 20.57
N TRP A 486 3.03 13.91 20.49
CA TRP A 486 3.40 14.77 21.61
C TRP A 486 2.38 15.90 21.84
N ARG A 487 1.72 16.38 20.78
CA ARG A 487 0.65 17.39 20.88
C ARG A 487 -0.55 16.83 21.63
N SER A 488 -0.98 15.61 21.29
CA SER A 488 -2.07 14.93 21.99
C SER A 488 -1.70 14.63 23.45
N ILE A 489 -0.44 14.27 23.74
CA ILE A 489 0.06 14.13 25.12
C ILE A 489 -0.05 15.48 25.85
N ALA A 490 0.40 16.58 25.25
CA ALA A 490 0.31 17.91 25.87
C ALA A 490 -1.13 18.32 26.18
N GLU A 491 -2.06 18.08 25.24
CA GLU A 491 -3.49 18.31 25.44
C GLU A 491 -4.07 17.47 26.59
N GLY A 492 -3.72 16.18 26.65
CA GLY A 492 -4.12 15.29 27.75
C GLY A 492 -3.58 15.74 29.11
N LEU A 493 -2.32 16.16 29.17
CA LEU A 493 -1.69 16.67 30.38
C LEU A 493 -2.32 17.99 30.86
N ASP A 494 -2.62 18.92 29.95
CA ASP A 494 -3.29 20.17 30.28
C ASP A 494 -4.66 19.92 30.92
N TYR A 495 -5.43 19.00 30.32
CA TYR A 495 -6.72 18.58 30.86
C TYR A 495 -6.57 17.90 32.22
N PHE A 496 -5.64 16.94 32.38
CA PHE A 496 -5.40 16.27 33.66
C PHE A 496 -5.01 17.25 34.77
N VAL A 497 -4.00 18.08 34.55
CA VAL A 497 -3.51 19.02 35.57
C VAL A 497 -4.63 19.97 36.00
N TYR A 498 -5.39 20.50 35.03
CA TYR A 498 -6.52 21.35 35.34
C TYR A 498 -7.64 20.62 36.10
N SER A 499 -8.06 19.44 35.63
CA SER A 499 -9.22 18.72 36.16
C SER A 499 -8.95 18.10 37.53
N SER A 500 -7.70 17.74 37.82
CA SER A 500 -7.29 17.13 39.08
C SER A 500 -7.17 18.13 40.23
N ILE A 501 -6.94 19.43 39.95
CA ILE A 501 -6.93 20.48 40.97
C ILE A 501 -8.36 20.76 41.43
N ARG A 502 -8.60 20.74 42.76
CA ARG A 502 -9.91 21.02 43.37
C ARG A 502 -10.22 22.53 43.41
N TRP A 503 -10.45 23.11 42.24
CA TRP A 503 -10.81 24.52 42.09
C TRP A 503 -12.05 24.91 42.91
N GLY A 504 -12.02 26.09 43.51
CA GLY A 504 -13.05 26.62 44.40
C GLY A 504 -13.08 26.02 45.81
N GLN A 505 -12.46 24.86 46.02
CA GLN A 505 -12.37 24.19 47.34
C GLN A 505 -11.04 24.49 48.02
N VAL A 506 -9.95 24.49 47.26
CA VAL A 506 -8.60 24.77 47.76
C VAL A 506 -8.27 26.25 47.61
N LYS A 507 -7.56 26.82 48.60
CA LYS A 507 -7.18 28.23 48.66
C LYS A 507 -5.67 28.40 48.47
N PHE A 508 -5.26 28.92 47.32
CA PHE A 508 -3.87 29.19 47.01
C PHE A 508 -3.41 30.48 47.71
N SER A 509 -2.34 30.37 48.50
CA SER A 509 -1.55 31.50 48.99
C SER A 509 -0.62 32.03 47.89
N ASP A 510 -0.09 33.24 48.04
CA ASP A 510 0.85 33.81 47.05
C ASP A 510 2.07 32.90 46.80
N PRO A 511 2.74 32.32 47.82
CA PRO A 511 3.80 31.34 47.60
C PRO A 511 3.35 30.09 46.84
N ALA A 512 2.12 29.60 47.09
CA ALA A 512 1.59 28.44 46.37
C ALA A 512 1.29 28.74 44.90
N VAL A 513 0.84 29.96 44.58
CA VAL A 513 0.68 30.42 43.19
C VAL A 513 2.04 30.51 42.48
N VAL A 514 3.07 31.01 43.17
CA VAL A 514 4.45 31.06 42.64
C VAL A 514 4.99 29.64 42.40
N GLN A 515 4.80 28.71 43.34
CA GLN A 515 5.22 27.32 43.17
C GLN A 515 4.52 26.63 41.99
N LEU A 516 3.19 26.78 41.85
CA LEU A 516 2.44 26.26 40.70
C LEU A 516 2.98 26.80 39.37
N ARG A 517 3.41 28.07 39.34
CA ARG A 517 4.02 28.68 38.16
C ARG A 517 5.40 28.07 37.85
N VAL A 518 6.24 27.85 38.87
CA VAL A 518 7.55 27.19 38.71
C VAL A 518 7.38 25.77 38.16
N ASP A 519 6.48 24.99 38.76
CA ASP A 519 6.20 23.61 38.35
C ASP A 519 5.60 23.55 36.93
N SER A 520 4.68 24.47 36.60
CA SER A 520 4.13 24.59 35.24
C SER A 520 5.21 24.97 34.22
N LYS A 521 6.13 25.88 34.55
CA LYS A 521 7.28 26.19 33.69
C LYS A 521 8.18 24.97 33.49
N ALA A 522 8.37 24.14 34.51
CA ALA A 522 9.15 22.92 34.41
C ALA A 522 8.51 21.90 33.46
N LEU A 523 7.19 21.71 33.55
CA LEU A 523 6.43 20.89 32.59
C LEU A 523 6.59 21.39 31.14
N LEU A 524 6.38 22.69 30.93
CA LEU A 524 6.50 23.32 29.61
C LEU A 524 7.91 23.19 29.00
N ARG A 525 8.95 23.19 29.85
CA ARG A 525 10.35 23.04 29.40
C ARG A 525 10.61 21.70 28.72
N ILE A 526 9.87 20.64 29.07
CA ILE A 526 10.02 19.32 28.44
C ILE A 526 9.70 19.38 26.94
N PHE A 527 8.75 20.22 26.54
CA PHE A 527 8.30 20.33 25.16
C PHE A 527 9.04 21.40 24.33
N ARG A 528 9.90 22.21 24.97
CA ARG A 528 10.69 23.26 24.29
C ARG A 528 11.57 22.74 23.14
N PRO A 529 12.19 21.55 23.21
CA PRO A 529 12.94 20.99 22.09
C PRO A 529 12.07 20.72 20.85
N TYR A 530 10.76 20.55 21.01
CA TYR A 530 9.84 20.15 19.93
C TYR A 530 8.99 21.31 19.43
N CYS A 531 8.83 22.38 20.23
CA CYS A 531 8.02 23.54 19.90
C CYS A 531 8.56 24.81 20.55
N SER A 532 8.59 25.91 19.80
CA SER A 532 9.05 27.21 20.28
C SER A 532 8.10 27.87 21.30
N ARG A 533 6.82 27.46 21.32
CA ARG A 533 5.78 28.02 22.21
C ARG A 533 4.89 26.89 22.79
N PRO A 534 5.41 26.10 23.76
CA PRO A 534 4.66 25.00 24.36
C PRO A 534 3.40 25.47 25.10
N GLU A 535 3.36 26.72 25.57
CA GLU A 535 2.22 27.31 26.28
C GLU A 535 0.92 27.28 25.46
N ALA A 536 1.03 27.25 24.13
CA ALA A 536 -0.13 27.16 23.24
C ALA A 536 -0.89 25.83 23.37
N PHE A 537 -0.22 24.78 23.85
CA PHE A 537 -0.78 23.44 24.05
C PHE A 537 -1.21 23.17 25.50
N PHE A 538 -1.03 24.16 26.39
CA PHE A 538 -1.49 24.11 27.79
C PHE A 538 -2.47 25.25 28.12
N PRO A 539 -3.56 25.40 27.35
CA PRO A 539 -4.48 26.51 27.52
C PRO A 539 -5.17 26.58 28.89
N PHE A 540 -5.59 25.45 29.48
CA PHE A 540 -6.30 25.45 30.77
C PHE A 540 -5.38 25.81 31.92
N VAL A 541 -4.18 25.24 31.97
CA VAL A 541 -3.18 25.60 32.98
C VAL A 541 -2.77 27.07 32.84
N THR A 542 -2.54 27.54 31.62
CA THR A 542 -2.15 28.93 31.35
C THR A 542 -3.25 29.93 31.73
N ASP A 543 -4.50 29.67 31.34
CA ASP A 543 -5.63 30.53 31.68
C ASP A 543 -5.93 30.51 33.19
N SER A 544 -5.76 29.35 33.85
CA SER A 544 -5.89 29.23 35.30
C SER A 544 -4.82 30.02 36.05
N LEU A 545 -3.55 29.96 35.62
CA LEU A 545 -2.46 30.76 36.18
C LEU A 545 -2.68 32.27 35.99
N LYS A 546 -3.17 32.70 34.82
CA LYS A 546 -3.56 34.11 34.60
C LYS A 546 -4.64 34.54 35.59
N LEU A 547 -5.67 33.72 35.80
CA LEU A 547 -6.75 34.01 36.75
C LEU A 547 -6.26 34.06 38.21
N LEU A 548 -5.34 33.19 38.62
CA LEU A 548 -4.74 33.20 39.96
C LEU A 548 -3.84 34.41 40.20
N THR A 549 -3.23 34.95 39.15
CA THR A 549 -2.21 36.02 39.22
C THR A 549 -2.74 37.40 38.84
N MET A 550 -4.00 37.48 38.39
CA MET A 550 -4.72 38.72 38.08
C MET A 550 -4.70 39.70 39.28
N GLY A 551 -4.71 41.01 39.02
CA GLY A 551 -4.79 42.02 40.09
C GLY A 551 -6.09 41.88 40.89
N GLU A 552 -6.07 42.21 42.18
CA GLU A 552 -7.22 41.98 43.07
C GLU A 552 -8.48 42.73 42.63
N THR A 553 -8.34 43.96 42.14
CA THR A 553 -9.45 44.77 41.59
C THR A 553 -10.06 44.14 40.36
N ASP A 554 -9.22 43.63 39.46
CA ASP A 554 -9.63 43.04 38.18
C ASP A 554 -10.29 41.68 38.42
N ALA A 555 -9.74 40.91 39.36
CA ALA A 555 -10.28 39.63 39.79
C ALA A 555 -11.67 39.78 40.45
N GLN A 556 -11.86 40.80 41.30
CA GLN A 556 -13.16 41.09 41.91
C GLN A 556 -14.19 41.56 40.87
N TYR A 557 -13.79 42.47 39.97
CA TYR A 557 -14.64 42.95 38.89
C TYR A 557 -15.09 41.80 37.97
N LEU A 558 -14.15 40.95 37.54
CA LEU A 558 -14.42 39.80 36.69
C LEU A 558 -15.34 38.79 37.41
N LEU A 559 -15.10 38.53 38.70
CA LEU A 559 -15.94 37.64 39.51
C LEU A 559 -17.38 38.15 39.65
N GLU A 560 -17.57 39.46 39.86
CA GLU A 560 -18.90 40.08 39.93
C GLU A 560 -19.61 40.10 38.58
N ALA A 561 -18.89 40.40 37.50
CA ALA A 561 -19.42 40.37 36.14
C ALA A 561 -19.91 38.96 35.76
N LEU A 562 -19.12 37.92 36.08
CA LEU A 562 -19.46 36.52 35.82
C LEU A 562 -20.64 36.02 36.69
N LYS A 563 -20.79 36.50 37.93
CA LYS A 563 -21.93 36.14 38.82
C LYS A 563 -23.23 36.82 38.42
N ASN A 564 -23.16 38.07 37.95
CA ASN A 564 -24.33 38.90 37.70
C ASN A 564 -24.94 38.68 36.31
N GLY A 565 -24.33 37.87 35.45
CA GLY A 565 -24.84 37.50 34.12
C GLY A 565 -25.07 38.70 33.18
N LYS A 566 -24.45 39.85 33.47
CA LYS A 566 -24.68 41.13 32.77
C LYS A 566 -23.88 41.28 31.49
N ASP A 567 -22.92 40.39 31.26
CA ASP A 567 -22.15 40.30 30.03
C ASP A 567 -22.23 38.86 29.52
N ASP A 568 -22.23 38.65 28.21
CA ASP A 568 -22.02 37.31 27.64
C ASP A 568 -20.66 36.86 28.17
N GLY A 569 -20.60 36.01 29.22
CA GLY A 569 -19.40 35.79 30.03
C GLY A 569 -18.16 35.41 29.22
N LYS A 570 -18.35 34.95 27.98
CA LYS A 570 -17.30 34.73 26.98
C LYS A 570 -16.62 36.03 26.50
N SER A 571 -17.33 37.13 26.35
CA SER A 571 -16.80 38.43 25.91
C SER A 571 -15.89 39.07 26.96
N GLY A 572 -16.28 39.06 28.24
CA GLY A 572 -15.47 39.54 29.36
C GLY A 572 -14.20 38.72 29.59
N LEU A 573 -14.27 37.38 29.46
CA LEU A 573 -13.10 36.50 29.52
C LEU A 573 -12.12 36.77 28.36
N ARG A 574 -12.65 36.95 27.14
CA ARG A 574 -11.84 37.25 25.94
C ARG A 574 -11.11 38.59 26.04
N GLN A 575 -11.70 39.60 26.68
CA GLN A 575 -11.03 40.90 26.92
C GLN A 575 -9.79 40.75 27.80
N HIS A 576 -9.74 39.73 28.66
CA HIS A 576 -8.59 39.40 29.51
C HIS A 576 -7.67 38.34 28.89
N GLY A 577 -7.85 38.02 27.59
CA GLY A 577 -7.04 37.03 26.88
C GLY A 577 -7.23 35.59 27.36
N LEU A 578 -8.40 35.30 27.94
CA LEU A 578 -8.84 33.96 28.36
C LEU A 578 -9.78 33.41 27.29
N HIS A 579 -9.41 32.27 26.71
CA HIS A 579 -10.09 31.73 25.54
C HIS A 579 -10.62 30.32 25.73
N HIS A 580 -10.14 29.59 26.74
CA HIS A 580 -10.37 28.16 26.88
C HIS A 580 -11.16 27.79 28.13
N VAL A 581 -10.99 28.55 29.22
CA VAL A 581 -11.85 28.44 30.40
C VAL A 581 -13.23 29.06 30.16
N ASP A 582 -14.29 28.37 30.57
CA ASP A 582 -15.64 28.93 30.57
C ASP A 582 -15.93 29.79 31.83
N GLY A 583 -17.07 30.47 31.86
CA GLY A 583 -17.44 31.34 32.97
C GLY A 583 -17.55 30.63 34.32
N SER A 584 -18.00 29.37 34.35
CA SER A 584 -18.11 28.59 35.57
C SER A 584 -16.75 28.13 36.09
N GLN A 585 -15.88 27.71 35.17
CA GLN A 585 -14.50 27.33 35.42
C GLN A 585 -13.70 28.51 35.95
N ALA A 586 -13.80 29.68 35.30
CA ALA A 586 -13.15 30.91 35.74
C ALA A 586 -13.59 31.34 37.16
N VAL A 587 -14.88 31.21 37.48
CA VAL A 587 -15.39 31.48 38.84
C VAL A 587 -14.77 30.54 39.86
N ASN A 588 -14.61 29.25 39.55
CA ASN A 588 -14.00 28.29 40.47
C ASN A 588 -12.52 28.60 40.72
N VAL A 589 -11.76 28.92 39.67
CA VAL A 589 -10.35 29.32 39.80
C VAL A 589 -10.21 30.63 40.60
N LEU A 590 -11.04 31.64 40.32
CA LEU A 590 -11.02 32.91 41.07
C LEU A 590 -11.38 32.71 42.55
N ARG A 591 -12.34 31.82 42.85
CA ARG A 591 -12.68 31.44 44.23
C ARG A 591 -11.55 30.70 44.94
N SER A 592 -10.61 30.10 44.21
CA SER A 592 -9.44 29.46 44.78
C SER A 592 -8.35 30.45 45.24
N ARG A 593 -8.51 31.75 45.01
CA ARG A 593 -7.58 32.76 45.53
C ARG A 593 -7.81 33.01 47.03
N LYS A 594 -6.72 33.17 47.79
CA LYS A 594 -6.77 33.75 49.14
C LYS A 594 -6.88 35.27 48.97
N SER A 595 -7.95 35.88 49.48
CA SER A 595 -8.09 37.34 49.47
C SER A 595 -7.00 37.94 50.35
N GLY A 596 -6.33 38.99 49.87
CA GLY A 596 -5.44 39.78 50.71
C GLY A 596 -6.25 40.36 51.86
N GLY A 597 -5.69 40.32 53.07
CA GLY A 597 -6.27 40.99 54.23
C GLY A 597 -6.07 42.50 54.15
#